data_AF-A0A842SG02-F1
#
_entry.id   AF-A0A842SG02-F1
#
_cell.length_a   1.000
_cell.length_b   1.000
_cell.length_c   1.000
_cell.angle_alpha   90.00
_cell.angle_beta   90.00
_cell.angle_gamma   90.00
#
_symmetry.space_group_name_H-M   'P 1'
#
loop_
_entity.id
_entity.type
_entity.pdbx_description
1 polymer ?
#
loop_
_entity_poly.entity_id
_entity_poly.type
_entity_poly.pdbx_seq_one_letter_code
_entity_poly.pdbx_strand_id
1 'polypeptide(L)'
;MPRKIYGQSRIDRCPFCQKRAIYKNKQGLVVCKEHKNSMLQDVKCVCGTYLEIRSGRYGPYFFCTNCGNISLKKGLEFNQD
;
A
#
# COMPACT_ATOMS: atom_id res chain seq x y z
N MET A 1 9.36 6.24 23.56
CA MET A 1 8.30 6.89 22.74
C MET A 1 8.95 7.92 21.82
N PRO A 2 8.90 7.76 20.49
CA PRO A 2 9.47 8.77 19.59
C PRO A 2 8.69 10.09 19.70
N ARG A 3 9.38 11.21 19.99
CA ARG A 3 8.78 12.55 20.06
C ARG A 3 8.28 12.97 18.68
N LYS A 4 7.03 13.41 18.58
CA LYS A 4 6.51 14.04 17.35
C LYS A 4 7.12 15.43 17.23
N ILE A 5 7.94 15.65 16.20
CA ILE A 5 8.54 16.94 15.89
C ILE A 5 7.58 17.68 14.96
N TYR A 6 7.04 18.80 15.43
CA TYR A 6 6.19 19.68 14.62
C TYR A 6 7.00 20.25 13.45
N GLY A 7 6.38 20.35 12.26
CA GLY A 7 7.04 20.79 11.02
C GLY A 7 7.59 19.66 10.15
N GLN A 8 7.67 18.43 10.65
CA GLN A 8 8.07 17.28 9.82
C GLN A 8 6.86 16.76 9.02
N SER A 9 6.89 16.97 7.71
CA SER A 9 5.85 16.47 6.79
C SER A 9 6.06 14.98 6.50
N ARG A 10 4.98 14.17 6.54
CA ARG A 10 5.05 12.75 6.17
C ARG A 10 5.29 12.63 4.66
N ILE A 11 6.43 12.07 4.28
CA ILE A 11 6.76 11.75 2.88
C ILE A 11 6.33 10.32 2.60
N ASP A 12 5.37 10.14 1.70
CA ASP A 12 4.95 8.81 1.27
C ASP A 12 5.84 8.29 0.13
N ARG A 13 6.10 6.98 0.14
CA ARG A 13 7.04 6.31 -0.77
C ARG A 13 6.29 5.37 -1.69
N CYS A 14 6.69 5.34 -2.95
CA CYS A 14 6.10 4.46 -3.94
C CYS A 14 6.40 2.99 -3.58
N PRO A 15 5.39 2.10 -3.55
CA PRO A 15 5.60 0.69 -3.20
C PRO A 15 6.48 -0.08 -4.19
N PHE A 16 6.57 0.38 -5.45
CA PHE A 16 7.35 -0.28 -6.49
C PHE A 16 8.82 0.13 -6.52
N CYS A 17 9.11 1.43 -6.36
CA CYS A 17 10.47 1.96 -6.58
C CYS A 17 10.98 2.84 -5.44
N GLN A 18 10.24 2.97 -4.34
CA GLN A 18 10.59 3.72 -3.12
C GLN A 18 10.85 5.22 -3.32
N LYS A 19 10.74 5.73 -4.55
CA LYS A 19 10.74 7.18 -4.86
C LYS A 19 9.54 7.87 -4.19
N ARG A 20 9.62 9.19 -4.05
CA ARG A 20 8.52 10.01 -3.51
C ARG A 20 7.22 9.76 -4.30
N ALA A 21 6.18 9.32 -3.59
CA ALA A 21 4.86 9.11 -4.16
C ALA A 21 4.00 10.38 -3.99
N ILE A 22 3.37 10.80 -5.08
CA ILE A 22 2.47 11.98 -5.10
C ILE A 22 1.16 11.64 -5.83
N TYR A 23 1.21 10.70 -6.77
CA TYR A 23 0.08 10.35 -7.63
C TYR A 23 -0.68 9.16 -7.06
N LYS A 24 -1.97 9.04 -7.39
CA LYS A 24 -2.78 7.85 -7.08
C LYS A 24 -3.04 7.05 -8.35
N ASN A 25 -2.90 5.74 -8.29
CA ASN A 25 -3.33 4.83 -9.35
C ASN A 25 -4.84 4.56 -9.25
N LYS A 26 -5.44 3.89 -10.26
CA LYS A 26 -6.83 3.41 -10.30
C LYS A 26 -7.24 2.59 -9.07
N GLN A 27 -6.31 1.82 -8.50
CA GLN A 27 -6.52 1.04 -7.26
C GLN A 27 -6.49 1.91 -5.98
N GLY A 28 -6.24 3.22 -6.10
CA GLY A 28 -6.13 4.16 -4.98
C GLY A 28 -4.75 4.22 -4.32
N LEU A 29 -3.80 3.40 -4.77
CA LEU A 29 -2.42 3.33 -4.24
C LEU A 29 -1.63 4.59 -4.59
N VAL A 30 -0.87 5.10 -3.62
CA VAL A 30 0.04 6.22 -3.82
C VAL A 30 1.33 5.74 -4.49
N VAL A 31 1.60 6.27 -5.67
CA VAL A 31 2.68 5.87 -6.56
C VAL A 31 3.45 7.09 -7.10
N CYS A 32 4.63 6.84 -7.67
CA CYS A 32 5.36 7.85 -8.41
C CYS A 32 4.71 8.11 -9.78
N LYS A 33 5.20 9.11 -10.51
CA LYS A 33 4.68 9.47 -11.84
C LYS A 33 4.79 8.32 -12.85
N GLU A 34 5.86 7.55 -12.78
CA GLU A 34 6.18 6.44 -13.69
C GLU A 34 5.20 5.27 -13.51
N HIS A 35 4.89 4.93 -12.25
CA HIS A 35 4.00 3.80 -11.90
C HIS A 35 2.53 4.20 -11.80
N LYS A 36 2.12 5.32 -12.40
CA LYS A 36 0.72 5.79 -12.37
C LYS A 36 -0.25 4.78 -12.96
N ASN A 37 0.18 4.01 -13.96
CA ASN A 37 -0.65 3.00 -14.63
C ASN A 37 -0.31 1.56 -14.19
N SER A 38 0.70 1.35 -13.35
CA SER A 38 1.14 0.03 -12.92
C SER A 38 0.24 -0.50 -11.80
N MET A 39 -0.46 -1.60 -12.07
CA MET A 39 -1.33 -2.24 -11.08
C MET A 39 -0.55 -3.28 -10.27
N LEU A 40 -0.74 -3.30 -8.95
CA LEU A 40 -0.32 -4.45 -8.15
C LEU A 40 -1.33 -5.57 -8.41
N GLN A 41 -0.88 -6.63 -9.06
CA GLN A 41 -1.56 -7.92 -9.19
C GLN A 41 -0.72 -8.98 -8.48
N ASP A 42 -1.37 -10.05 -8.00
CA ASP A 42 -0.73 -11.20 -7.34
C ASP A 42 -0.09 -10.95 -5.97
N VAL A 43 -0.73 -10.14 -5.11
CA VAL A 43 -0.28 -10.01 -3.71
C VAL A 43 -0.81 -11.18 -2.90
N LYS A 44 0.08 -11.98 -2.30
CA LYS A 44 -0.31 -13.13 -1.48
C LYS A 44 -0.32 -12.77 0.00
N CYS A 45 -1.34 -13.27 0.69
CA CYS A 45 -1.42 -13.19 2.14
C CYS A 45 -0.49 -14.22 2.77
N VAL A 46 -0.14 -14.02 4.04
CA VAL A 46 0.60 -15.00 4.85
C VAL A 46 -0.12 -16.37 4.90
N CYS A 47 -1.44 -16.40 4.75
CA CYS A 47 -2.21 -17.63 4.67
C CYS A 47 -2.19 -18.33 3.30
N GLY A 48 -1.43 -17.82 2.32
CA GLY A 48 -1.31 -18.40 0.97
C GLY A 48 -2.46 -18.05 0.01
N THR A 49 -3.49 -17.33 0.47
CA THR A 49 -4.60 -16.84 -0.37
C THR A 49 -4.26 -15.49 -1.01
N TYR A 50 -4.88 -15.17 -2.13
CA TYR A 50 -4.74 -13.87 -2.79
C TYR A 50 -5.41 -12.75 -1.99
N LEU A 51 -4.74 -11.60 -1.92
CA LEU A 51 -5.27 -10.37 -1.34
C LEU A 51 -5.96 -9.53 -2.41
N GLU A 52 -7.22 -9.21 -2.18
CA GLU A 52 -7.94 -8.26 -3.01
C GLU A 52 -7.70 -6.84 -2.51
N ILE A 53 -7.38 -5.90 -3.41
CA ILE A 53 -7.30 -4.49 -3.07
C ILE A 53 -8.70 -3.89 -3.12
N ARG A 54 -9.18 -3.39 -1.99
CA ARG A 54 -10.47 -2.70 -1.86
C ARG A 54 -10.24 -1.27 -1.38
N SER A 55 -11.11 -0.35 -1.78
CA SER A 55 -11.05 1.05 -1.33
C SER A 55 -12.14 1.31 -0.29
N GLY A 56 -11.77 1.88 0.85
CA GLY A 56 -12.70 2.31 1.90
C GLY A 56 -12.57 3.80 2.21
N ARG A 57 -13.30 4.26 3.24
CA ARG A 57 -13.29 5.67 3.69
C ARG A 57 -11.87 6.22 3.97
N TYR A 58 -10.98 5.36 4.47
CA TYR A 58 -9.63 5.72 4.88
C TYR A 58 -8.57 5.46 3.80
N GLY A 59 -8.98 5.06 2.59
CA GLY A 59 -8.10 4.70 1.49
C GLY A 59 -8.09 3.21 1.16
N PRO A 60 -7.16 2.77 0.29
CA PRO A 60 -7.05 1.39 -0.13
C PRO A 60 -6.54 0.50 1.00
N TYR A 61 -7.08 -0.70 1.10
CA TYR A 61 -6.69 -1.75 2.03
C TYR A 61 -6.68 -3.10 1.30
N PHE A 62 -5.96 -4.06 1.85
CA PHE A 62 -6.00 -5.42 1.37
C PHE A 62 -7.06 -6.22 2.12
N PHE A 63 -7.80 -7.05 1.41
CA PHE A 63 -8.78 -7.96 1.96
C PHE A 63 -8.40 -9.38 1.62
N CYS A 64 -8.18 -10.19 2.64
CA CYS A 64 -8.05 -11.63 2.49
C CYS A 64 -9.36 -12.29 2.90
N THR A 65 -9.86 -13.24 2.10
CA THR A 65 -11.07 -13.99 2.41
C THR A 65 -10.94 -14.84 3.68
N ASN A 66 -9.72 -15.29 4.01
CA ASN A 66 -9.47 -16.16 5.16
C ASN A 66 -9.02 -15.40 6.43
N CYS A 67 -8.17 -14.37 6.29
CA CYS A 67 -7.64 -13.60 7.42
C CYS A 67 -8.39 -12.28 7.69
N GLY A 68 -9.22 -11.83 6.76
CA GLY A 68 -9.92 -10.55 6.84
C GLY A 68 -9.12 -9.35 6.34
N ASN A 69 -9.42 -8.17 6.90
CA ASN A 69 -8.88 -6.90 6.44
C ASN A 69 -7.45 -6.66 6.94
N ILE A 70 -6.54 -6.40 6.02
CA ILE A 70 -5.13 -6.11 6.27
C ILE A 70 -4.83 -4.69 5.79
N SER A 71 -4.08 -3.94 6.60
CA SER A 71 -3.65 -2.60 6.23
C SER A 71 -2.67 -2.64 5.06
N LEU A 72 -2.77 -1.65 4.17
CA LEU A 72 -1.95 -1.61 2.96
C LEU A 72 -0.45 -1.74 3.24
N LYS A 73 0.04 -1.06 4.30
CA LYS A 73 1.43 -1.11 4.72
C LYS A 73 1.88 -2.53 5.06
N LYS A 74 1.09 -3.25 5.86
CA LYS A 74 1.40 -4.63 6.26
C LYS A 74 1.38 -5.58 5.06
N GLY A 75 0.40 -5.44 4.16
CA GLY A 75 0.30 -6.30 2.97
C GLY A 75 1.50 -6.15 2.03
N LEU A 76 1.99 -4.92 1.86
CA LEU A 76 3.19 -4.64 1.08
C LEU A 76 4.46 -5.21 1.74
N GLU A 77 4.58 -5.12 3.07
CA GLU A 77 5.73 -5.66 3.82
C GLU A 77 5.89 -7.18 3.65
N PHE A 78 4.79 -7.93 3.43
CA PHE A 78 4.88 -9.38 3.19
C PHE A 78 5.34 -9.79 1.79
N ASN A 79 5.27 -8.88 0.82
CA ASN A 79 5.51 -9.19 -0.60
C ASN A 79 6.72 -8.40 -1.16
N GLN A 80 7.57 -7.88 -0.28
CA GLN A 80 8.88 -7.32 -0.64
C GLN A 80 9.94 -8.40 -0.41
N ASP A 81 10.19 -9.24 -1.42
CA ASP A 81 11.45 -9.96 -1.61
C ASP A 81 12.15 -9.39 -2.85
#